data_AF-A0A956N3D7-F1
#
_entry.id   AF-A0A956N3D7-F1
#
_cell.length_a   1.000
_cell.length_b   1.000
_cell.length_c   1.000
_cell.angle_alpha   90.00
_cell.angle_beta   90.00
_cell.angle_gamma   90.00
#
_symmetry.space_group_name_H-M   'P 1'
#
loop_
_entity.id
_entity.type
_entity.pdbx_description
1 polymer ?
#
loop_
_entity_poly.entity_id
_entity_poly.type
_entity_poly.pdbx_seq_one_letter_code
_entity_poly.pdbx_strand_id
1 'polypeptide(L)'
;MSDVFVLFNPAAGRGRGARRIPRFRELLDRALPGRCTHATTSRAGEEASRVDAALDRGHDTIVAVGGDGTWSAVADRIARRPEPRPKLALLPGGTGNDFGKSLGIVWDRAEEIVASIATGRTRRVDVGRVGDRTFLNVVGMGFDIAVIDDSYRVPILKGDALYKFCALRQLFSYPGQHFRVRGANGDGDVEPVAHLMLVVANGRYFGGSFDIAPDADLTDGAVDVVSIRDARPLTRAKLFGLVAKGQHVGHERVAIRHG
;
A
#
# COMPACT_ATOMS: atom_id res chain seq x y z
N MET A 1 10.29 -1.29 -30.93
CA MET A 1 9.15 -1.74 -30.11
C MET A 1 9.24 -1.02 -28.78
N SER A 2 8.15 -0.46 -28.29
CA SER A 2 8.09 0.15 -26.96
C SER A 2 8.06 -0.96 -25.92
N ASP A 3 9.03 -1.00 -25.01
CA ASP A 3 9.15 -2.00 -23.94
C ASP A 3 8.50 -1.52 -22.62
N VAL A 4 8.29 -0.22 -22.47
CA VAL A 4 7.71 0.40 -21.28
C VAL A 4 6.25 0.80 -21.53
N PHE A 5 5.35 0.33 -20.67
CA PHE A 5 3.96 0.77 -20.62
C PHE A 5 3.72 1.64 -19.39
N VAL A 6 3.19 2.84 -19.59
CA VAL A 6 2.92 3.81 -18.53
C VAL A 6 1.42 3.93 -18.34
N LEU A 7 0.95 3.54 -17.15
CA LEU A 7 -0.44 3.66 -16.75
C LEU A 7 -0.63 4.87 -15.83
N PHE A 8 -1.44 5.82 -16.27
CA PHE A 8 -1.84 6.98 -15.47
C PHE A 8 -3.20 6.77 -14.83
N ASN A 9 -3.30 7.00 -13.52
CA ASN A 9 -4.57 7.15 -12.81
C ASN A 9 -4.84 8.63 -12.49
N PRO A 10 -5.70 9.33 -13.26
CA PRO A 10 -6.03 10.74 -13.01
C PRO A 10 -6.73 10.96 -11.67
N ALA A 11 -7.54 10.00 -11.21
CA ALA A 11 -8.33 10.09 -9.98
C ALA A 11 -7.47 9.94 -8.72
N ALA A 12 -6.23 9.45 -8.84
CA ALA A 12 -5.31 9.27 -7.73
C ALA A 12 -5.11 10.58 -6.93
N GLY A 13 -4.97 10.43 -5.62
CA GLY A 13 -4.73 11.58 -4.73
C GLY A 13 -5.87 12.61 -4.76
N ARG A 14 -7.12 12.17 -4.94
CA ARG A 14 -8.31 13.04 -5.08
C ARG A 14 -8.25 13.94 -6.31
N GLY A 15 -7.88 13.37 -7.46
CA GLY A 15 -7.75 14.10 -8.72
C GLY A 15 -6.45 14.89 -8.88
N ARG A 16 -5.56 14.90 -7.87
CA ARG A 16 -4.21 15.49 -8.01
C ARG A 16 -3.36 14.72 -9.02
N GLY A 17 -3.63 13.43 -9.23
CA GLY A 17 -2.98 12.59 -10.23
C GLY A 17 -3.05 13.22 -11.62
N ALA A 18 -4.22 13.71 -12.03
CA ALA A 18 -4.43 14.38 -13.32
C ALA A 18 -3.45 15.54 -13.57
N ARG A 19 -3.18 16.35 -12.53
CA ARG A 19 -2.27 17.51 -12.62
C ARG A 19 -0.81 17.11 -12.80
N ARG A 20 -0.44 15.88 -12.43
CA ARG A 20 0.94 15.37 -12.53
C ARG A 20 1.21 14.69 -13.88
N ILE A 21 0.17 14.31 -14.63
CA ILE A 21 0.31 13.59 -15.90
C ILE A 21 1.21 14.35 -16.89
N PRO A 22 1.03 15.66 -17.16
CA PRO A 22 1.86 16.35 -18.15
C PRO A 22 3.35 16.30 -17.77
N ARG A 23 3.68 16.58 -16.50
CA ARG A 23 5.06 16.56 -16.01
C ARG A 23 5.68 15.16 -16.10
N PHE A 24 4.96 14.12 -15.67
CA PHE A 24 5.52 12.75 -15.75
C PHE A 24 5.66 12.27 -17.19
N ARG A 25 4.74 12.63 -18.09
CA ARG A 25 4.89 12.33 -19.53
C ARG A 25 6.14 12.99 -20.08
N GLU A 26 6.32 14.28 -19.85
CA GLU A 26 7.51 15.01 -20.30
C GLU A 26 8.81 14.38 -19.79
N LEU A 27 8.87 14.06 -18.49
CA LEU A 27 10.05 13.44 -17.88
C LEU A 27 10.33 12.05 -18.45
N LEU A 28 9.29 11.21 -18.61
CA LEU A 28 9.43 9.87 -19.16
C LEU A 28 9.83 9.90 -20.64
N ASP A 29 9.21 10.77 -21.44
CA ASP A 29 9.53 10.91 -22.86
C ASP A 29 10.98 11.39 -23.06
N ARG A 30 11.48 12.26 -22.17
CA ARG A 30 12.89 12.70 -22.16
C ARG A 30 13.84 11.59 -21.73
N ALA A 31 13.50 10.83 -20.70
CA ALA A 31 14.38 9.81 -20.13
C ALA A 31 14.37 8.49 -20.92
N LEU A 32 13.28 8.21 -21.65
CA LEU A 32 13.01 6.98 -22.39
C LEU A 32 12.45 7.28 -23.79
N PRO A 33 13.19 8.01 -24.65
CA PRO A 33 12.68 8.47 -25.93
C PRO A 33 12.27 7.30 -26.85
N GLY A 34 11.01 7.32 -27.30
CA GLY A 34 10.44 6.30 -28.19
C GLY A 34 10.16 4.94 -27.56
N ARG A 35 10.38 4.79 -26.25
CA ARG A 35 10.22 3.50 -25.53
C ARG A 35 8.92 3.38 -24.74
N CYS A 36 8.24 4.50 -24.50
CA CYS A 36 7.02 4.54 -23.69
C CYS A 36 5.75 4.44 -24.55
N THR A 37 4.80 3.62 -24.09
CA THR A 37 3.39 3.66 -24.52
C THR A 37 2.52 4.05 -23.35
N HIS A 38 1.55 4.93 -23.55
CA HIS A 38 0.78 5.53 -22.46
C HIS A 38 -0.68 5.11 -22.49
N ALA A 39 -1.25 4.85 -21.32
CA ALA A 39 -2.69 4.70 -21.12
C ALA A 39 -3.14 5.44 -19.87
N THR A 40 -4.41 5.83 -19.85
CA THR A 40 -5.04 6.53 -18.74
C THR A 40 -6.30 5.78 -18.33
N THR A 41 -6.52 5.57 -17.03
CA THR A 41 -7.79 5.03 -16.54
C THR A 41 -8.88 6.11 -16.54
N SER A 42 -10.10 5.71 -16.89
CA SER A 42 -11.28 6.58 -16.91
C SER A 42 -12.28 6.28 -15.80
N ARG A 43 -12.23 5.07 -15.24
CA ARG A 43 -13.05 4.60 -14.12
C ARG A 43 -12.25 3.63 -13.25
N ALA A 44 -12.68 3.46 -12.00
CA ALA A 44 -12.08 2.52 -11.07
C ALA A 44 -12.12 1.08 -11.62
N GLY A 45 -11.01 0.35 -11.51
CA GLY A 45 -10.91 -1.03 -11.95
C GLY A 45 -10.40 -1.22 -13.38
N GLU A 46 -10.21 -0.14 -14.15
CA GLU A 46 -9.59 -0.24 -15.49
C GLU A 46 -8.09 -0.52 -15.44
N GLU A 47 -7.43 -0.34 -14.29
CA GLU A 47 -6.01 -0.65 -14.12
C GLU A 47 -5.71 -2.09 -14.57
N ALA A 48 -6.55 -3.03 -14.14
CA ALA A 48 -6.41 -4.45 -14.45
C ALA A 48 -6.39 -4.73 -15.95
N SER A 49 -7.44 -4.33 -16.66
CA SER A 49 -7.60 -4.63 -18.09
C SER A 49 -6.57 -3.91 -18.96
N ARG A 50 -6.15 -2.70 -18.58
CA ARG A 50 -5.11 -1.95 -19.29
C ARG A 50 -3.73 -2.59 -19.12
N VAL A 51 -3.40 -3.02 -17.90
CA VAL A 51 -2.15 -3.73 -17.63
C VAL A 51 -2.14 -5.08 -18.33
N ASP A 52 -3.22 -5.85 -18.25
CA ASP A 52 -3.30 -7.15 -18.93
C ASP A 52 -3.09 -7.01 -20.45
N ALA A 53 -3.76 -6.04 -21.08
CA ALA A 53 -3.56 -5.76 -22.50
C ALA A 53 -2.13 -5.31 -22.86
N ALA A 54 -1.44 -4.59 -21.96
CA ALA A 54 -0.05 -4.22 -22.17
C ALA A 54 0.89 -5.42 -22.05
N LEU A 55 0.69 -6.25 -21.02
CA LEU A 55 1.46 -7.46 -20.81
C LEU A 55 1.29 -8.46 -21.96
N ASP A 56 0.08 -8.61 -22.48
CA ASP A 56 -0.21 -9.47 -23.63
C ASP A 56 0.43 -8.95 -24.93
N ARG A 57 0.71 -7.65 -25.02
CA ARG A 57 1.46 -7.03 -26.12
C ARG A 57 2.99 -7.14 -25.95
N GLY A 58 3.46 -7.80 -24.89
CA GLY A 58 4.88 -8.05 -24.65
C GLY A 58 5.62 -6.91 -23.94
N HIS A 59 4.91 -5.98 -23.28
CA HIS A 59 5.57 -5.00 -22.41
C HIS A 59 6.17 -5.71 -21.18
N ASP A 60 7.46 -5.52 -20.95
CA ASP A 60 8.18 -6.14 -19.84
C ASP A 60 8.32 -5.22 -18.62
N THR A 61 7.95 -3.94 -18.76
CA THR A 61 8.06 -2.93 -17.71
C THR A 61 6.77 -2.10 -17.66
N ILE A 62 6.12 -2.10 -16.50
CA ILE A 62 4.93 -1.30 -16.24
C ILE A 62 5.28 -0.16 -15.28
N VAL A 63 5.11 1.09 -15.72
CA VAL A 63 5.22 2.29 -14.88
C VAL A 63 3.81 2.67 -14.41
N ALA A 64 3.55 2.55 -13.12
CA ALA A 64 2.25 2.86 -12.52
C ALA A 64 2.26 4.26 -11.86
N VAL A 65 1.58 5.21 -12.48
CA VAL A 65 1.45 6.59 -11.99
C VAL A 65 0.14 6.73 -11.21
N GLY A 66 0.22 6.67 -9.88
CA GLY A 66 -0.95 6.58 -9.01
C GLY A 66 -0.60 6.52 -7.53
N GLY A 67 -1.57 6.08 -6.71
CA GLY A 67 -1.32 5.78 -5.29
C GLY A 67 -1.22 4.28 -5.03
N ASP A 68 -1.19 3.90 -3.76
CA ASP A 68 -1.06 2.51 -3.31
C ASP A 68 -2.09 1.56 -3.96
N GLY A 69 -3.33 2.02 -4.16
CA GLY A 69 -4.37 1.24 -4.84
C GLY A 69 -4.06 0.92 -6.31
N THR A 70 -3.52 1.89 -7.06
CA THR A 70 -3.10 1.68 -8.45
C THR A 70 -1.91 0.74 -8.51
N TRP A 71 -0.93 0.91 -7.61
CA TRP A 71 0.25 0.05 -7.54
C TRP A 71 -0.13 -1.39 -7.19
N SER A 72 -1.02 -1.57 -6.21
CA SER A 72 -1.51 -2.90 -5.83
C SER A 72 -2.28 -3.56 -6.97
N ALA A 73 -3.10 -2.81 -7.71
CA ALA A 73 -3.84 -3.35 -8.86
C ALA A 73 -2.89 -3.81 -9.98
N VAL A 74 -1.84 -3.04 -10.26
CA VAL A 74 -0.84 -3.39 -11.27
C VAL A 74 0.00 -4.58 -10.82
N ALA A 75 0.46 -4.57 -9.56
CA ALA A 75 1.25 -5.66 -8.98
C ALA A 75 0.50 -7.00 -8.99
N ASP A 76 -0.80 -7.00 -8.68
CA ASP A 76 -1.63 -8.21 -8.76
C ASP A 76 -1.64 -8.82 -10.16
N ARG A 77 -1.62 -8.00 -11.21
CA ARG A 77 -1.57 -8.49 -12.60
C ARG A 77 -0.20 -9.03 -12.97
N ILE A 78 0.86 -8.37 -12.53
CA ILE A 78 2.24 -8.82 -12.74
C ILE A 78 2.50 -10.14 -12.01
N ALA A 79 2.04 -10.28 -10.76
CA ALA A 79 2.26 -11.47 -9.94
C ALA A 79 1.62 -12.76 -10.55
N ARG A 80 0.56 -12.60 -11.34
CA ARG A 80 -0.13 -13.69 -12.06
C ARG A 80 0.60 -14.13 -13.33
N ARG A 81 1.61 -13.40 -13.79
CA ARG A 81 2.39 -13.80 -14.97
C ARG A 81 3.44 -14.86 -14.59
N PRO A 82 3.78 -15.76 -15.54
CA PRO A 82 4.88 -16.71 -15.35
C PRO A 82 6.21 -15.97 -15.20
N GLU A 83 7.21 -16.67 -14.67
CA GLU A 83 8.58 -16.16 -14.61
C GLU A 83 9.25 -16.22 -16.01
N PRO A 84 10.12 -15.26 -16.37
CA PRO A 84 10.45 -14.06 -15.61
C PRO A 84 9.30 -13.04 -15.61
N ARG A 85 8.94 -12.54 -14.43
CA ARG A 85 7.83 -11.57 -14.32
C ARG A 85 8.23 -10.18 -14.83
N PRO A 86 7.28 -9.43 -15.44
CA PRO A 86 7.46 -8.03 -15.78
C PRO A 86 7.84 -7.16 -14.58
N LYS A 87 8.59 -6.09 -14.83
CA LYS A 87 9.04 -5.12 -13.84
C LYS A 87 7.93 -4.12 -13.51
N LEU A 88 7.85 -3.72 -12.26
CA LEU A 88 6.97 -2.63 -11.80
C LEU A 88 7.80 -1.42 -11.37
N ALA A 89 7.52 -0.28 -11.97
CA ALA A 89 8.04 1.02 -11.58
C ALA A 89 6.91 1.90 -11.01
N LEU A 90 7.20 2.65 -9.96
CA LEU A 90 6.21 3.45 -9.24
C LEU A 90 6.45 4.95 -9.46
N LEU A 91 5.39 5.69 -9.81
CA LEU A 91 5.41 7.15 -9.77
C LEU A 91 4.26 7.68 -8.90
N PRO A 92 4.52 8.66 -8.02
CA PRO A 92 3.54 9.10 -7.04
C PRO A 92 2.44 9.94 -7.68
N GLY A 93 1.21 9.50 -7.50
CA GLY A 93 -0.03 10.24 -7.77
C GLY A 93 -1.00 10.26 -6.58
N GLY A 94 -0.76 9.42 -5.56
CA GLY A 94 -1.55 9.32 -4.33
C GLY A 94 -1.15 10.30 -3.22
N THR A 95 -1.90 10.26 -2.11
CA THR A 95 -1.63 11.07 -0.90
C THR A 95 -0.70 10.36 0.08
N GLY A 96 -0.91 9.05 0.33
CA GLY A 96 -0.13 8.24 1.27
C GLY A 96 1.18 7.77 0.65
N ASN A 97 1.08 6.99 -0.43
CA ASN A 97 2.23 6.43 -1.15
C ASN A 97 3.13 5.60 -0.21
N ASP A 98 2.49 4.86 0.71
CA ASP A 98 3.16 4.21 1.84
C ASP A 98 4.06 3.07 1.37
N PHE A 99 3.65 2.30 0.36
CA PHE A 99 4.47 1.20 -0.15
C PHE A 99 5.83 1.68 -0.65
N GLY A 100 5.87 2.78 -1.41
CA GLY A 100 7.16 3.27 -1.88
C GLY A 100 7.98 3.99 -0.81
N LYS A 101 7.41 4.40 0.33
CA LYS A 101 8.21 4.78 1.51
C LYS A 101 8.92 3.57 2.11
N SER A 102 8.24 2.42 2.16
CA SER A 102 8.87 1.14 2.55
C SER A 102 9.98 0.74 1.57
N LEU A 103 9.86 1.16 0.30
CA LEU A 103 10.94 1.05 -0.69
C LEU A 103 12.07 2.10 -0.52
N GLY A 104 11.96 3.05 0.40
CA GLY A 104 12.93 4.14 0.57
C GLY A 104 12.83 5.24 -0.50
N ILE A 105 11.73 5.33 -1.23
CA ILE A 105 11.53 6.33 -2.28
C ILE A 105 11.15 7.68 -1.66
N VAL A 106 11.88 8.73 -2.05
CA VAL A 106 11.59 10.11 -1.65
C VAL A 106 10.77 10.80 -2.76
N TRP A 107 9.49 11.05 -2.48
CA TRP A 107 8.49 11.38 -3.50
C TRP A 107 8.54 12.80 -4.09
N ASP A 108 9.30 13.71 -3.48
CA ASP A 108 9.47 15.09 -3.96
C ASP A 108 10.52 15.23 -5.07
N ARG A 109 11.23 14.14 -5.42
CA ARG A 109 12.30 14.11 -6.42
C ARG A 109 11.85 13.41 -7.71
N ALA A 110 10.82 13.95 -8.36
CA ALA A 110 10.19 13.33 -9.54
C ALA A 110 11.20 12.99 -10.67
N GLU A 111 12.12 13.91 -10.94
CA GLU A 111 13.18 13.77 -11.93
C GLU A 111 14.11 12.59 -11.60
N GLU A 112 14.51 12.45 -10.34
CA GLU A 112 15.38 11.37 -9.87
C GLU A 112 14.68 10.01 -9.93
N ILE A 113 13.39 9.96 -9.59
CA ILE A 113 12.60 8.74 -9.72
C ILE A 113 12.51 8.32 -11.19
N VAL A 114 12.21 9.25 -12.10
CA VAL A 114 12.16 8.94 -13.54
C VAL A 114 13.53 8.52 -14.08
N ALA A 115 14.60 9.21 -13.69
CA ALA A 115 15.96 8.84 -14.06
C ALA A 115 16.30 7.41 -13.59
N SER A 116 15.88 7.02 -12.38
CA SER A 116 16.08 5.66 -11.85
C SER A 116 15.40 4.60 -12.72
N ILE A 117 14.19 4.87 -13.22
CA ILE A 117 13.47 3.98 -14.14
C ILE A 117 14.29 3.80 -15.43
N ALA A 118 14.86 4.88 -15.95
CA ALA A 118 15.68 4.84 -17.17
C ALA A 118 16.99 4.06 -17.00
N THR A 119 17.55 4.00 -15.79
CA THR A 119 18.73 3.16 -15.51
C THR A 119 18.44 1.66 -15.61
N GLY A 120 17.16 1.26 -15.52
CA GLY A 120 16.75 -0.15 -15.54
C GLY A 120 17.19 -0.97 -14.32
N ARG A 121 17.73 -0.34 -13.27
CA ARG A 121 18.10 -1.02 -12.03
C ARG A 121 16.86 -1.53 -11.32
N THR A 122 16.85 -2.83 -11.01
CA THR A 122 15.74 -3.49 -10.32
C THR A 122 16.22 -4.19 -9.07
N ARG A 123 15.30 -4.38 -8.13
CA ARG A 123 15.45 -5.32 -7.02
C ARG A 123 14.21 -6.20 -6.95
N ARG A 124 14.37 -7.42 -6.45
CA ARG A 124 13.22 -8.27 -6.11
C ARG A 124 12.65 -7.78 -4.78
N VAL A 125 11.34 -7.85 -4.68
CA VAL A 125 10.59 -7.56 -3.44
C VAL A 125 9.52 -8.62 -3.31
N ASP A 126 9.26 -9.01 -2.07
CA ASP A 126 8.20 -9.92 -1.72
C ASP A 126 6.86 -9.20 -1.78
N VAL A 127 5.84 -10.00 -2.05
CA VAL A 127 4.44 -9.56 -2.09
C VAL A 127 3.62 -10.56 -1.31
N GLY A 128 2.70 -10.06 -0.50
CA GLY A 128 1.79 -10.91 0.24
C GLY A 128 0.60 -11.36 -0.61
N ARG A 129 -0.04 -12.47 -0.23
CA ARG A 129 -1.22 -12.99 -0.90
C ARG A 129 -2.34 -13.33 0.08
N VAL A 130 -3.56 -12.88 -0.22
CA VAL A 130 -4.79 -13.23 0.51
C VAL A 130 -5.79 -13.84 -0.48
N GLY A 131 -6.05 -15.14 -0.31
CA GLY A 131 -6.78 -15.91 -1.32
C GLY A 131 -6.06 -15.81 -2.67
N ASP A 132 -6.78 -15.30 -3.68
CA ASP A 132 -6.23 -15.09 -5.03
C ASP A 132 -5.66 -13.69 -5.25
N ARG A 133 -5.69 -12.80 -4.26
CA ARG A 133 -5.30 -11.39 -4.43
C ARG A 133 -3.93 -11.11 -3.83
N THR A 134 -3.12 -10.37 -4.57
CA THR A 134 -1.82 -9.87 -4.13
C THR A 134 -1.97 -8.55 -3.39
N PHE A 135 -1.20 -8.37 -2.31
CA PHE A 135 -1.04 -7.08 -1.64
C PHE A 135 0.44 -6.71 -1.56
N LEU A 136 0.73 -5.42 -1.72
CA LEU A 136 2.11 -4.91 -1.67
C LEU A 136 2.55 -4.52 -0.27
N ASN A 137 1.65 -4.00 0.54
CA ASN A 137 2.01 -3.29 1.76
C ASN A 137 1.46 -3.98 3.01
N VAL A 138 0.16 -3.88 3.27
CA VAL A 138 -0.44 -4.54 4.43
C VAL A 138 -1.86 -4.99 4.15
N VAL A 139 -2.35 -5.90 4.98
CA VAL A 139 -3.76 -6.28 5.11
C VAL A 139 -4.15 -6.09 6.57
N GLY A 140 -5.16 -5.27 6.82
CA GLY A 140 -5.68 -5.04 8.15
C GLY A 140 -7.04 -5.70 8.36
N MET A 141 -7.29 -6.06 9.60
CA MET A 141 -8.57 -6.53 10.12
C MET A 141 -8.89 -5.79 11.41
N GLY A 142 -10.17 -5.43 11.55
CA GLY A 142 -10.71 -4.79 12.74
C GLY A 142 -10.94 -3.30 12.53
N PHE A 143 -10.35 -2.52 13.42
CA PHE A 143 -10.50 -1.07 13.55
C PHE A 143 -10.48 -0.27 12.23
N ASP A 144 -9.54 -0.57 11.36
CA ASP A 144 -9.26 0.16 10.11
C ASP A 144 -10.35 -0.02 9.04
N ILE A 145 -11.01 -1.18 8.99
CA ILE A 145 -12.14 -1.44 8.09
C ILE A 145 -13.36 -0.63 8.52
N ALA A 146 -13.63 -0.56 9.82
CA ALA A 146 -14.74 0.24 10.35
C ALA A 146 -14.54 1.74 10.07
N VAL A 147 -13.31 2.24 10.01
CA VAL A 147 -13.00 3.63 9.60
C VAL A 147 -13.35 3.89 8.14
N ILE A 148 -13.10 2.92 7.25
CA ILE A 148 -13.45 3.02 5.82
C ILE A 148 -14.98 3.04 5.66
N ASP A 149 -15.69 2.09 6.28
CA ASP A 149 -17.16 2.00 6.26
C ASP A 149 -17.82 3.26 6.81
N ASP A 150 -17.24 3.82 7.87
CA ASP A 150 -17.76 5.00 8.53
C ASP A 150 -17.47 6.31 7.77
N SER A 151 -16.37 6.35 7.01
CA SER A 151 -16.06 7.49 6.12
C SER A 151 -17.10 7.67 5.01
N TYR A 152 -17.82 6.61 4.62
CA TYR A 152 -18.97 6.69 3.72
C TYR A 152 -20.23 7.28 4.38
N ARG A 153 -20.31 7.31 5.72
CA ARG A 153 -21.49 7.73 6.49
C ARG A 153 -21.42 9.16 7.03
N VAL A 154 -20.29 9.87 6.87
CA VAL A 154 -20.12 11.24 7.39
C VAL A 154 -20.06 12.24 6.21
N PRO A 155 -21.18 12.91 5.85
CA PRO A 155 -21.26 13.77 4.67
C PRO A 155 -20.60 15.16 4.82
N ILE A 156 -20.23 15.56 6.05
CA ILE A 156 -19.88 16.96 6.38
C ILE A 156 -18.36 17.23 6.31
N LEU A 157 -17.54 16.25 6.67
CA LEU A 157 -16.08 16.36 6.65
C LEU A 157 -15.53 15.82 5.34
N LYS A 158 -14.55 16.50 4.73
CA LYS A 158 -13.88 16.03 3.51
C LYS A 158 -12.39 15.87 3.76
N GLY A 159 -11.81 14.88 3.11
CA GLY A 159 -10.36 14.77 2.98
C GLY A 159 -9.64 14.14 4.17
N ASP A 160 -8.40 14.59 4.45
CA ASP A 160 -7.55 13.97 5.48
C ASP A 160 -8.10 14.20 6.89
N ALA A 161 -8.85 15.29 7.09
CA ALA A 161 -9.58 15.58 8.32
C ALA A 161 -10.73 14.59 8.57
N LEU A 162 -11.44 14.15 7.53
CA LEU A 162 -12.46 13.09 7.64
C LEU A 162 -11.81 11.76 8.04
N TYR A 163 -10.71 11.38 7.38
CA TYR A 163 -10.01 10.13 7.69
C TYR A 163 -9.48 10.13 9.13
N LYS A 164 -8.85 11.22 9.57
CA LYS A 164 -8.39 11.39 10.96
C LYS A 164 -9.53 11.41 11.97
N PHE A 165 -10.66 12.05 11.64
CA PHE A 165 -11.85 12.09 12.50
C PHE A 165 -12.51 10.71 12.63
N CYS A 166 -12.72 9.99 11.52
CA CYS A 166 -13.24 8.63 11.54
C CYS A 166 -12.28 7.68 12.26
N ALA A 167 -10.96 7.79 12.02
CA ALA A 167 -9.95 7.05 12.77
C ALA A 167 -9.98 7.37 14.27
N LEU A 168 -10.16 8.64 14.66
CA LEU A 168 -10.26 8.98 16.08
C LEU A 168 -11.59 8.51 16.70
N ARG A 169 -12.71 8.65 15.98
CA ARG A 169 -14.04 8.27 16.44
C ARG A 169 -14.14 6.77 16.65
N GLN A 170 -13.78 6.02 15.61
CA GLN A 170 -13.77 4.58 15.69
C GLN A 170 -12.80 4.15 16.80
N LEU A 171 -11.64 4.81 16.98
CA LEU A 171 -10.66 4.42 18.01
C LEU A 171 -11.32 4.36 19.38
N PHE A 172 -12.34 5.18 19.62
CA PHE A 172 -13.13 5.20 20.84
C PHE A 172 -14.39 4.32 20.82
N SER A 173 -14.97 4.02 19.66
CA SER A 173 -16.27 3.32 19.57
C SER A 173 -16.21 1.88 19.05
N TYR A 174 -15.11 1.43 18.46
CA TYR A 174 -15.03 0.10 17.85
C TYR A 174 -15.05 -0.99 18.93
N PRO A 175 -15.99 -1.95 18.88
CA PRO A 175 -15.95 -3.11 19.77
C PRO A 175 -14.83 -4.03 19.31
N GLY A 176 -13.84 -4.26 20.17
CA GLY A 176 -12.75 -5.20 19.90
C GLY A 176 -13.31 -6.56 19.48
N GLN A 177 -12.61 -7.21 18.56
CA GLN A 177 -13.02 -8.47 17.95
C GLN A 177 -12.13 -9.61 18.43
N HIS A 178 -12.70 -10.80 18.59
CA HIS A 178 -11.92 -11.99 18.92
C HIS A 178 -11.42 -12.63 17.63
N PHE A 179 -10.10 -12.71 17.47
CA PHE A 179 -9.47 -13.38 16.35
C PHE A 179 -8.50 -14.43 16.85
N ARG A 180 -8.40 -15.55 16.13
CA ARG A 180 -7.29 -16.50 16.26
C ARG A 180 -6.44 -16.38 15.02
N VAL A 181 -5.16 -16.06 15.22
CA VAL A 181 -4.14 -16.16 14.17
C VAL A 181 -3.34 -17.42 14.47
N ARG A 182 -2.96 -18.14 13.41
CA ARG A 182 -2.10 -19.31 13.48
C ARG A 182 -1.09 -19.21 12.35
N GLY A 183 0.20 -19.34 12.66
CA GLY A 183 1.26 -19.38 11.66
C GLY A 183 1.24 -20.70 10.88
N ALA A 184 1.92 -20.75 9.73
CA ALA A 184 1.97 -21.92 8.86
C ALA A 184 2.48 -23.20 9.58
N ASN A 185 3.35 -23.03 10.57
CA ASN A 185 3.94 -24.13 11.35
C ASN A 185 3.08 -24.57 12.55
N GLY A 186 1.86 -24.04 12.69
CA GLY A 186 0.98 -24.33 13.83
C GLY A 186 1.35 -23.56 15.10
N ASP A 187 2.47 -22.84 15.09
CA ASP A 187 2.88 -21.96 16.18
C ASP A 187 2.01 -20.71 16.26
N GLY A 188 1.83 -20.25 17.50
CA GLY A 188 1.30 -18.93 17.79
C GLY A 188 -0.21 -18.83 17.63
N ASP A 189 -0.99 -19.59 18.40
CA ASP A 189 -2.35 -19.15 18.68
C ASP A 189 -2.27 -17.75 19.32
N VAL A 190 -2.93 -16.77 18.71
CA VAL A 190 -3.23 -15.51 19.40
C VAL A 190 -4.28 -15.83 20.46
N GLU A 191 -4.03 -15.37 21.70
CA GLU A 191 -4.97 -15.61 22.79
C GLU A 191 -6.39 -15.15 22.43
N PRO A 192 -7.44 -15.84 22.92
CA PRO A 192 -8.83 -15.52 22.65
C PRO A 192 -9.30 -14.24 23.38
N VAL A 193 -8.45 -13.21 23.42
CA VAL A 193 -8.74 -11.87 23.92
C VAL A 193 -9.33 -11.00 22.81
N ALA A 194 -10.04 -9.95 23.20
CA ALA A 194 -10.51 -8.96 22.24
C ALA A 194 -9.34 -8.15 21.69
N HIS A 195 -9.29 -7.98 20.38
CA HIS A 195 -8.29 -7.20 19.65
C HIS A 195 -8.96 -5.99 19.02
N LEU A 196 -8.32 -4.84 19.14
CA LEU A 196 -8.72 -3.64 18.44
C LEU A 196 -8.38 -3.77 16.95
N MET A 197 -7.18 -4.26 16.65
CA MET A 197 -6.67 -4.35 15.29
C MET A 197 -5.72 -5.53 15.15
N LEU A 198 -5.75 -6.15 13.98
CA LEU A 198 -4.74 -7.08 13.50
C LEU A 198 -4.25 -6.59 12.13
N VAL A 199 -2.94 -6.45 11.94
CA VAL A 199 -2.33 -6.06 10.68
C VAL A 199 -1.33 -7.13 10.28
N VAL A 200 -1.45 -7.63 9.05
CA VAL A 200 -0.43 -8.47 8.40
C VAL A 200 0.33 -7.56 7.43
N ALA A 201 1.60 -7.31 7.71
CA ALA A 201 2.42 -6.32 7.04
C ALA A 201 3.55 -6.98 6.25
N ASN A 202 3.62 -6.67 4.97
CA ASN A 202 4.79 -6.89 4.12
C ASN A 202 5.68 -5.64 4.12
N GLY A 203 5.07 -4.44 4.25
CA GLY A 203 5.78 -3.18 4.33
C GLY A 203 5.59 -2.46 5.66
N ARG A 204 6.58 -1.64 6.00
CA ARG A 204 6.70 -0.93 7.28
C ARG A 204 5.57 0.06 7.59
N TYR A 205 5.15 0.83 6.60
CA TYR A 205 4.23 1.96 6.79
C TYR A 205 2.79 1.62 6.43
N PHE A 206 1.81 2.16 7.15
CA PHE A 206 0.38 2.00 6.88
C PHE A 206 -0.39 3.31 7.06
N GLY A 207 -1.53 3.46 6.40
CA GLY A 207 -2.56 4.46 6.73
C GLY A 207 -2.13 5.93 6.65
N GLY A 208 -1.11 6.27 5.84
CA GLY A 208 -0.56 7.62 5.77
C GLY A 208 0.67 7.82 6.64
N SER A 209 1.64 6.90 6.57
CA SER A 209 2.93 6.90 7.28
C SER A 209 2.90 6.49 8.77
N PHE A 210 1.88 5.78 9.24
CA PHE A 210 1.99 5.10 10.53
C PHE A 210 3.02 3.98 10.42
N ASP A 211 4.02 4.01 11.29
CA ASP A 211 5.09 3.02 11.32
C ASP A 211 4.60 1.78 12.07
N ILE A 212 3.78 0.95 11.41
CA ILE A 212 3.03 -0.13 12.05
C ILE A 212 3.89 -1.37 12.32
N ALA A 213 4.84 -1.65 11.43
CA ALA A 213 5.77 -2.77 11.51
C ALA A 213 7.20 -2.24 11.28
N PRO A 214 7.85 -1.65 12.30
CA PRO A 214 9.13 -0.95 12.12
C PRO A 214 10.26 -1.81 11.57
N ASP A 215 10.22 -3.12 11.85
CA ASP A 215 11.24 -4.10 11.47
C ASP A 215 10.89 -4.86 10.18
N ALA A 216 9.79 -4.53 9.50
CA ALA A 216 9.38 -5.23 8.28
C ALA A 216 10.38 -5.05 7.14
N ASP A 217 10.82 -6.17 6.56
CA ASP A 217 11.66 -6.23 5.36
C ASP A 217 10.84 -6.71 4.16
N LEU A 218 10.99 -6.03 3.03
CA LEU A 218 10.32 -6.40 1.78
C LEU A 218 11.02 -7.54 1.03
N THR A 219 12.04 -8.18 1.61
CA THR A 219 12.94 -9.10 0.89
C THR A 219 13.31 -10.37 1.66
N ASP A 220 12.75 -10.58 2.86
CA ASP A 220 13.09 -11.69 3.74
C ASP A 220 12.19 -12.92 3.58
N GLY A 221 11.18 -12.86 2.71
CA GLY A 221 10.23 -13.93 2.45
C GLY A 221 9.18 -14.15 3.55
N ALA A 222 9.02 -13.21 4.49
CA ALA A 222 8.10 -13.30 5.61
C ALA A 222 7.15 -12.10 5.69
N VAL A 223 6.15 -12.18 6.59
CA VAL A 223 5.27 -11.06 6.92
C VAL A 223 5.27 -10.82 8.44
N ASP A 224 5.04 -9.56 8.81
CA ASP A 224 4.87 -9.18 10.22
C ASP A 224 3.40 -9.10 10.59
N VAL A 225 3.01 -9.90 11.57
CA VAL A 225 1.68 -9.90 12.16
C VAL A 225 1.69 -9.03 13.41
N VAL A 226 1.09 -7.84 13.32
CA VAL A 226 0.93 -6.88 14.40
C VAL A 226 -0.48 -6.99 14.97
N SER A 227 -0.59 -7.45 16.20
CA SER A 227 -1.84 -7.56 16.96
C SER A 227 -1.86 -6.49 18.06
N ILE A 228 -2.92 -5.68 18.07
CA ILE A 228 -3.17 -4.67 19.10
C ILE A 228 -4.41 -5.09 19.88
N ARG A 229 -4.20 -5.52 21.13
CA ARG A 229 -5.27 -5.91 22.06
C ARG A 229 -6.16 -4.73 22.40
N ASP A 230 -7.43 -5.02 22.62
CA ASP A 230 -8.39 -3.99 23.00
C ASP A 230 -8.04 -3.39 24.39
N ALA A 231 -8.42 -2.14 24.60
CA ALA A 231 -8.18 -1.37 25.80
C ALA A 231 -9.25 -0.28 26.01
N ARG A 232 -9.22 0.36 27.18
CA ARG A 232 -10.06 1.53 27.47
C ARG A 232 -9.67 2.71 26.55
N PRO A 233 -10.61 3.62 26.22
CA PRO A 233 -10.39 4.79 25.36
C PRO A 233 -9.06 5.53 25.51
N LEU A 234 -8.68 5.90 26.75
CA LEU A 234 -7.43 6.63 27.01
C LEU A 234 -6.18 5.82 26.62
N THR A 235 -6.18 4.51 26.88
CA THR A 235 -5.08 3.62 26.48
C THR A 235 -5.02 3.47 24.97
N ARG A 236 -6.18 3.36 24.29
CA ARG A 236 -6.23 3.33 22.82
C ARG A 236 -5.64 4.61 22.20
N ALA A 237 -5.97 5.78 22.74
CA ALA A 237 -5.39 7.05 22.29
C ALA A 237 -3.87 7.12 22.46
N LYS A 238 -3.35 6.63 23.60
CA LYS A 238 -1.89 6.53 23.84
C LYS A 238 -1.23 5.57 22.84
N LEU A 239 -1.81 4.38 22.65
CA LEU A 239 -1.32 3.39 21.68
C LEU A 239 -1.27 3.94 20.26
N PHE A 240 -2.31 4.65 19.82
CA PHE A 240 -2.34 5.28 18.51
C PHE A 240 -1.18 6.29 18.32
N GLY A 241 -0.90 7.10 19.35
CA GLY A 241 0.24 8.02 19.34
C GLY A 241 1.61 7.32 19.29
N LEU A 242 1.74 6.14 19.92
CA LEU A 242 2.94 5.31 19.84
C LEU A 242 3.11 4.69 18.44
N VAL A 243 2.05 4.13 17.86
CA VAL A 243 2.04 3.55 16.51
C VAL A 243 2.41 4.59 15.46
N ALA A 244 1.92 5.82 15.59
CA ALA A 244 2.29 6.93 14.70
C ALA A 244 3.79 7.23 14.67
N LYS A 245 4.53 6.79 15.69
CA LYS A 245 5.97 7.01 15.84
C LYS A 245 6.79 5.71 15.75
N GLY A 246 6.15 4.55 15.55
CA GLY A 246 6.81 3.24 15.60
C GLY A 246 7.28 2.84 17.01
N GLN A 247 6.78 3.50 18.06
CA GLN A 247 7.19 3.31 19.46
C GLN A 247 6.24 2.38 20.25
N HIS A 248 5.32 1.71 19.55
CA HIS A 248 4.38 0.76 20.12
C HIS A 248 5.02 -0.62 20.34
N VAL A 249 6.16 -0.88 19.70
CA VAL A 249 7.00 -2.07 19.90
C VAL A 249 7.37 -2.16 21.39
N GLY A 250 6.98 -3.25 22.04
CA GLY A 250 7.22 -3.49 23.48
C GLY A 250 6.09 -3.07 24.43
N HIS A 251 5.01 -2.44 23.94
CA HIS A 251 3.84 -2.19 24.79
C HIS A 251 3.12 -3.52 25.11
N GLU A 252 2.67 -3.74 26.35
CA GLU A 252 2.01 -4.98 26.84
C GLU A 252 0.78 -5.45 26.03
N ARG A 253 0.25 -4.57 25.18
CA ARG A 253 -0.97 -4.77 24.37
C ARG A 253 -0.66 -4.99 22.90
N VAL A 254 0.61 -4.94 22.53
CA VAL A 254 1.10 -5.08 21.18
C VAL A 254 1.89 -6.36 21.13
N ALA A 255 1.48 -7.26 20.23
CA ALA A 255 2.26 -8.43 19.88
C ALA A 255 2.66 -8.28 18.41
N ILE A 256 3.95 -8.36 18.13
CA ILE A 256 4.49 -8.43 16.77
C ILE A 256 5.07 -9.82 16.61
N ARG A 257 4.71 -10.49 15.53
CA ARG A 257 5.22 -11.82 15.18
C ARG A 257 5.67 -11.80 13.74
N HIS A 258 6.83 -12.38 13.51
CA HIS A 258 7.45 -12.46 12.21
C HIS A 258 7.30 -13.89 11.67
N GLY A 259 6.79 -14.07 10.44
CA GLY A 259 6.73 -15.38 9.79
C GLY A 259 5.78 -15.50 8.61
#